data_AF-A0A0L7R1Z5-F1
#
_entry.id   AF-A0A0L7R1Z5-F1
#
_cell.length_a   1.000
_cell.length_b   1.000
_cell.length_c   1.000
_cell.angle_alpha   90.00
_cell.angle_beta   90.00
_cell.angle_gamma   90.00
#
_symmetry.space_group_name_H-M   'P 1'
#
loop_
_entity.id
_entity.type
_entity.pdbx_description
1 polymer ?
#
loop_
_entity_poly.entity_id
_entity_poly.type
_entity_poly.pdbx_seq_one_letter_code
_entity_poly.pdbx_strand_id
1 'polypeptide(L)'
;MYKISSIYTNKMQKMESKGPRFEIGDFCVKLGSVTINQNFKGVLVEVEYRPCVVPGSAWELMREFLQGFLGSTVSNQAPQYLQKFTFRLFVVKPATTIREIKEELYKLRKAPYIHRQSLRLNPKGKALSDSDTLQSLSISDGGKLYYKDLGPQISWKTVFLVEYAGPLFLYIWIYQRPWIFYGDAGASKIHNVVHTAAVCWGVHYAKRLLETLFVHRFSHATMPLRNLFKNCSYYWLFAMYVAYHVNHPLYTAPSQCQYLVGLATFALCEVGNLSIHIALRNLRPPGSTVRKIPVPTSNPFTALFNLVSCPNYTYEVGSWIGFTIMTSCLPAGLFTFAGAYQMTIWALGKHKAYKKEFSQYPKCRKAIVPFVL
;
A
#
# COMPACT_ATOMS: atom_id res chain seq x y z
N MET A 1 -37.52 32.28 -36.19
CA MET A 1 -37.98 30.94 -36.59
C MET A 1 -37.61 30.73 -38.05
N TYR A 2 -36.50 30.05 -38.33
CA TYR A 2 -36.17 29.49 -39.66
C TYR A 2 -35.38 28.21 -39.43
N LYS A 3 -35.95 27.09 -39.88
CA LYS A 3 -35.35 25.75 -39.86
C LYS A 3 -34.18 25.71 -40.84
N ILE A 4 -32.98 25.39 -40.36
CA ILE A 4 -31.86 24.99 -41.22
C ILE A 4 -32.07 23.52 -41.57
N SER A 5 -32.65 23.25 -42.75
CA SER A 5 -32.75 21.91 -43.32
C SER A 5 -32.18 21.92 -44.74
N SER A 6 -30.86 21.84 -44.87
CA SER A 6 -30.20 21.54 -46.16
C SER A 6 -28.70 21.27 -46.06
N ILE A 7 -28.19 20.62 -45.00
CA ILE A 7 -26.79 20.17 -44.98
C ILE A 7 -26.74 18.75 -44.39
N TYR A 8 -26.32 17.78 -45.22
CA TYR A 8 -26.20 16.33 -44.98
C TYR A 8 -27.48 15.49 -45.00
N THR A 9 -27.95 15.13 -46.21
CA THR A 9 -28.58 13.82 -46.42
C THR A 9 -27.50 12.81 -46.79
N ASN A 10 -26.81 12.24 -45.80
CA ASN A 10 -26.14 10.97 -46.04
C ASN A 10 -27.17 9.87 -45.81
N LYS A 11 -27.83 9.41 -46.89
CA LYS A 11 -28.62 8.17 -46.85
C LYS A 11 -27.63 7.02 -46.60
N MET A 12 -27.12 6.88 -45.37
CA MET A 12 -26.36 5.69 -44.99
C MET A 12 -27.32 4.51 -45.12
N GLN A 13 -27.05 3.64 -46.08
CA GLN A 13 -27.78 2.39 -46.22
C GLN A 13 -27.67 1.63 -44.89
N LYS A 14 -28.81 1.19 -44.35
CA LYS A 14 -28.84 0.52 -43.04
C LYS A 14 -28.14 -0.84 -43.19
N MET A 15 -26.97 -0.95 -42.58
CA MET A 15 -26.18 -2.17 -42.52
C MET A 15 -26.48 -2.87 -41.19
N GLU A 16 -27.04 -4.07 -41.25
CA GLU A 16 -27.38 -4.86 -40.05
C GLU A 16 -26.51 -6.11 -39.99
N SER A 17 -25.97 -6.41 -38.80
CA SER A 17 -25.27 -7.66 -38.51
C SER A 17 -26.01 -8.45 -37.44
N LYS A 18 -26.44 -9.67 -37.77
CA LYS A 18 -27.16 -10.57 -36.85
C LYS A 18 -26.51 -11.96 -36.85
N GLY A 19 -26.37 -12.54 -35.65
CA GLY A 19 -25.93 -13.91 -35.52
C GLY A 19 -25.51 -14.28 -34.09
N PRO A 20 -25.17 -15.55 -33.86
CA PRO A 20 -24.90 -16.09 -32.54
C PRO A 20 -23.62 -15.51 -31.91
N ARG A 21 -23.64 -15.41 -30.58
CA ARG A 21 -22.52 -15.03 -29.73
C ARG A 21 -22.13 -16.23 -28.87
N PHE A 22 -20.85 -16.56 -28.89
CA PHE A 22 -20.24 -17.69 -28.18
C PHE A 22 -19.21 -17.17 -27.18
N GLU A 23 -19.02 -17.90 -26.08
CA GLU A 23 -18.04 -17.57 -25.05
C GLU A 23 -17.17 -18.80 -24.78
N ILE A 24 -15.85 -18.61 -24.84
CA ILE A 24 -14.85 -19.64 -24.55
C ILE A 24 -13.76 -19.04 -23.65
N GLY A 25 -13.77 -19.42 -22.38
CA GLY A 25 -12.92 -18.81 -21.36
C GLY A 25 -13.10 -17.29 -21.31
N ASP A 26 -12.00 -16.55 -21.48
CA ASP A 26 -11.97 -15.09 -21.46
C ASP A 26 -12.36 -14.43 -22.80
N PHE A 27 -12.59 -15.24 -23.84
CA PHE A 27 -12.91 -14.77 -25.19
C PHE A 27 -14.41 -14.85 -25.46
N CYS A 28 -14.90 -13.82 -26.14
CA CYS A 28 -16.25 -13.80 -26.67
C CYS A 28 -16.21 -13.60 -28.19
N VAL A 29 -16.85 -14.49 -28.92
CA VAL A 29 -16.85 -14.52 -30.39
C VAL A 29 -18.27 -14.37 -30.90
N LYS A 30 -18.52 -13.42 -31.81
CA LYS A 30 -19.79 -13.27 -32.49
C LYS A 30 -19.60 -13.51 -33.98
N LEU A 31 -20.43 -14.38 -34.54
CA LEU A 31 -20.48 -14.66 -35.97
C LEU A 31 -21.79 -14.12 -36.51
N GLY A 32 -21.74 -13.08 -37.34
CA GLY A 32 -22.94 -12.40 -37.85
C GLY A 32 -22.98 -12.33 -39.36
N SER A 33 -24.15 -12.53 -39.96
CA SER A 33 -24.37 -12.20 -41.36
C SER A 33 -24.59 -10.70 -41.50
N VAL A 34 -23.88 -10.08 -42.42
CA VAL A 34 -23.97 -8.65 -42.73
C VAL A 34 -24.93 -8.48 -43.88
N THR A 35 -25.97 -7.68 -43.67
CA THR A 35 -26.99 -7.36 -44.68
C THR A 35 -27.07 -5.85 -44.90
N ILE A 36 -27.22 -5.43 -46.16
CA ILE A 36 -27.50 -4.05 -46.54
C ILE A 36 -28.80 -4.05 -47.32
N ASN A 37 -29.81 -3.33 -46.83
CA ASN A 37 -31.17 -3.36 -47.38
C ASN A 37 -31.68 -4.81 -47.56
N GLN A 38 -31.49 -5.64 -46.54
CA GLN A 38 -31.86 -7.06 -46.50
C GLN A 38 -31.08 -7.99 -47.46
N ASN A 39 -30.18 -7.46 -48.30
CA ASN A 39 -29.31 -8.27 -49.15
C ASN A 39 -28.04 -8.67 -48.39
N PHE A 40 -27.71 -9.95 -48.41
CA PHE A 40 -26.46 -10.47 -47.84
C PHE A 40 -25.23 -9.85 -48.52
N LYS A 41 -24.27 -9.41 -47.72
CA LYS A 41 -23.02 -8.79 -48.16
C LYS A 41 -21.78 -9.49 -47.63
N GLY A 42 -21.89 -10.31 -46.59
CA GLY A 42 -20.76 -11.06 -46.06
C GLY A 42 -20.96 -11.54 -44.63
N VAL A 43 -19.89 -12.09 -44.07
CA VAL A 43 -19.84 -12.56 -42.68
C VAL A 43 -18.94 -11.63 -41.87
N LEU A 44 -19.40 -11.26 -40.68
CA LEU A 44 -18.65 -10.50 -39.68
C LEU A 44 -18.25 -11.45 -38.54
N VAL A 45 -16.97 -11.42 -38.20
CA VAL A 45 -16.42 -12.10 -37.02
C VAL A 45 -15.97 -11.02 -36.03
N GLU A 46 -16.63 -10.92 -34.88
CA GLU A 46 -16.21 -10.05 -33.78
C GLU A 46 -15.57 -10.91 -32.69
N VAL A 47 -14.35 -10.56 -32.26
CA VAL A 47 -13.67 -11.23 -31.15
C VAL A 47 -13.31 -10.21 -30.08
N GLU A 48 -13.73 -10.49 -28.86
CA GLU A 48 -13.52 -9.68 -27.67
C GLU A 48 -12.74 -10.48 -26.62
N TYR A 49 -11.67 -9.91 -26.08
CA TYR A 49 -10.94 -10.46 -24.92
C TYR A 49 -11.27 -9.61 -23.69
N ARG A 50 -12.11 -10.14 -22.80
CA ARG A 50 -12.74 -9.37 -21.70
C ARG A 50 -11.79 -8.87 -20.60
N PRO A 51 -10.71 -9.58 -20.22
CA PRO A 51 -9.79 -9.11 -19.18
C PRO A 51 -8.89 -7.93 -19.59
N CYS A 52 -8.94 -7.49 -20.85
CA CYS A 52 -7.96 -6.56 -21.40
C CYS A 52 -8.19 -5.10 -21.00
N VAL A 53 -7.18 -4.49 -20.37
CA VAL A 53 -7.15 -3.03 -20.09
C VAL A 53 -6.37 -2.25 -21.16
N VAL A 54 -5.45 -2.93 -21.87
CA VAL A 54 -4.60 -2.33 -22.92
C VAL A 54 -4.74 -3.15 -24.20
N PRO A 55 -5.67 -2.79 -25.10
CA PRO A 55 -6.03 -3.60 -26.27
C PRO A 55 -4.84 -4.03 -27.15
N GLY A 56 -3.84 -3.17 -27.30
CA GLY A 56 -2.63 -3.48 -28.08
C GLY A 56 -1.76 -4.60 -27.48
N SER A 57 -1.78 -4.80 -26.16
CA SER A 57 -1.00 -5.86 -25.50
C SER A 57 -1.65 -7.24 -25.62
N ALA A 58 -2.95 -7.30 -25.91
CA ALA A 58 -3.66 -8.56 -26.15
C ALA A 58 -3.63 -8.99 -27.63
N TRP A 59 -3.04 -8.18 -28.53
CA TRP A 59 -3.07 -8.48 -29.96
C TRP A 59 -2.46 -9.83 -30.30
N GLU A 60 -1.31 -10.19 -29.71
CA GLU A 60 -0.68 -11.49 -30.00
C GLU A 60 -1.57 -12.67 -29.59
N LEU A 61 -2.21 -12.58 -28.43
CA LEU A 61 -3.15 -13.59 -27.93
C LEU A 61 -4.40 -13.67 -28.82
N MET A 62 -4.97 -12.50 -29.18
CA MET A 62 -6.11 -12.43 -30.10
C MET A 62 -5.75 -12.95 -31.49
N ARG A 63 -4.54 -12.65 -31.98
CA ARG A 63 -4.02 -13.11 -33.27
C ARG A 63 -3.87 -14.62 -33.29
N GLU A 64 -3.24 -15.20 -32.28
CA GLU A 64 -3.08 -16.66 -32.17
C GLU A 64 -4.45 -17.36 -32.13
N PHE A 65 -5.38 -16.84 -31.32
CA PHE A 65 -6.75 -17.34 -31.26
C PHE A 65 -7.47 -17.24 -32.61
N LEU A 66 -7.44 -16.07 -33.26
CA LEU A 66 -8.05 -15.82 -34.57
C LEU A 66 -7.43 -16.70 -35.66
N GLN A 67 -6.11 -16.88 -35.65
CA GLN A 67 -5.39 -17.73 -36.61
C GLN A 67 -5.82 -19.19 -36.53
N GLY A 68 -6.26 -19.65 -35.36
CA GLY A 68 -6.79 -21.00 -35.16
C GLY A 68 -8.01 -21.35 -36.03
N PHE A 69 -8.78 -20.36 -36.49
CA PHE A 69 -9.97 -20.60 -37.32
C PHE A 69 -10.12 -19.69 -38.56
N LEU A 70 -9.32 -18.63 -38.68
CA LEU A 70 -9.26 -17.76 -39.88
C LEU A 70 -7.94 -17.94 -40.66
N GLY A 71 -6.98 -18.69 -40.13
CA GLY A 71 -5.71 -18.97 -40.78
C GLY A 71 -4.88 -17.71 -41.07
N SER A 72 -4.22 -17.70 -42.24
CA SER A 72 -3.30 -16.64 -42.66
C SER A 72 -3.96 -15.30 -43.02
N THR A 73 -5.30 -15.23 -43.03
CA THR A 73 -6.03 -13.98 -43.29
C THR A 73 -5.91 -12.98 -42.13
N VAL A 74 -5.51 -13.44 -40.95
CA VAL A 74 -5.29 -12.60 -39.77
C VAL A 74 -3.94 -11.90 -39.89
N SER A 75 -3.96 -10.57 -39.93
CA SER A 75 -2.74 -9.74 -39.99
C SER A 75 -1.76 -10.08 -38.86
N ASN A 76 -0.48 -10.17 -39.19
CA ASN A 76 0.59 -10.29 -38.20
C ASN A 76 0.82 -8.99 -37.42
N GLN A 77 0.40 -7.85 -37.98
CA GLN A 77 0.53 -6.55 -37.34
C GLN A 77 -0.77 -6.14 -36.67
N ALA A 78 -0.66 -5.63 -35.44
CA ALA A 78 -1.79 -5.05 -34.72
C ALA A 78 -2.41 -3.90 -35.53
N PRO A 79 -3.73 -3.83 -35.69
CA PRO A 79 -4.39 -2.68 -36.30
C PRO A 79 -3.96 -1.37 -35.65
N GLN A 80 -3.76 -0.31 -36.44
CA GLN A 80 -3.28 1.00 -35.95
C GLN A 80 -4.12 1.58 -34.80
N TYR A 81 -5.42 1.29 -34.77
CA TYR A 81 -6.30 1.73 -33.69
C TYR A 81 -6.03 0.99 -32.36
N LEU A 82 -5.47 -0.22 -32.39
CA LEU A 82 -5.00 -0.96 -31.20
C LEU A 82 -3.58 -0.56 -30.79
N GLN A 83 -2.79 -0.01 -31.71
CA GLN A 83 -1.43 0.51 -31.43
C GLN A 83 -1.42 1.83 -30.63
N LYS A 84 -2.60 2.37 -30.27
CA LYS A 84 -2.82 3.66 -29.59
C LYS A 84 -2.36 3.72 -28.13
N PHE A 85 -1.18 3.23 -27.75
CA PHE A 85 -0.63 3.48 -26.41
C PHE A 85 0.89 3.66 -26.37
N THR A 86 1.53 3.91 -27.52
CA THR A 86 2.92 4.43 -27.52
C THR A 86 2.87 5.95 -27.58
N PHE A 87 3.12 6.60 -26.45
CA PHE A 87 3.21 8.06 -26.38
C PHE A 87 4.65 8.47 -26.69
N ARG A 88 4.84 9.30 -27.72
CA ARG A 88 6.11 10.00 -27.90
C ARG A 88 6.06 11.30 -27.09
N LEU A 89 7.02 11.44 -26.18
CA LEU A 89 7.29 12.71 -25.53
C LEU A 89 8.28 13.45 -26.44
N PHE A 90 7.89 14.64 -26.90
CA PHE A 90 8.74 15.50 -27.71
C PHE A 90 9.55 16.40 -26.77
N VAL A 91 10.85 16.53 -27.02
CA VAL A 91 11.75 17.44 -26.30
C VAL A 91 11.99 17.05 -24.82
N VAL A 92 12.68 15.93 -24.61
CA VAL A 92 13.12 15.49 -23.28
C VAL A 92 14.63 15.67 -23.15
N LYS A 93 15.10 16.44 -22.17
CA LYS A 93 16.53 16.65 -21.90
C LYS A 93 17.11 15.43 -21.18
N PRO A 94 18.41 15.11 -21.30
CA PRO A 94 19.03 14.00 -20.55
C PRO A 94 18.89 14.14 -19.03
N ALA A 95 18.86 15.37 -18.51
CA ALA A 95 18.67 15.67 -17.10
C ALA A 95 17.21 15.55 -16.62
N THR A 96 16.25 15.32 -17.52
CA THR A 96 14.83 15.19 -17.17
C THR A 96 14.63 14.00 -16.25
N THR A 97 13.92 14.24 -15.17
CA THR A 97 13.62 13.25 -14.14
C THR A 97 12.41 12.41 -14.53
N ILE A 98 12.32 11.21 -13.96
CA ILE A 98 11.12 10.36 -14.06
C ILE A 98 9.88 11.07 -13.50
N ARG A 99 10.03 11.93 -12.50
CA ARG A 99 8.93 12.76 -11.99
C ARG A 99 8.38 13.71 -13.06
N GLU A 100 9.25 14.45 -13.73
CA GLU A 100 8.85 15.39 -14.79
C GLU A 100 8.15 14.66 -15.94
N ILE A 101 8.61 13.46 -16.28
CA ILE A 101 7.94 12.61 -17.28
C ILE A 101 6.52 12.25 -16.84
N LYS A 102 6.32 11.86 -15.57
CA LYS A 102 4.99 11.54 -15.04
C LYS A 102 4.07 12.77 -15.02
N GLU A 103 4.62 13.93 -14.65
CA GLU A 103 3.92 15.21 -14.68
C GLU A 103 3.47 15.56 -16.10
N GLU A 104 4.32 15.36 -17.09
CA GLU A 104 4.01 15.61 -18.50
C GLU A 104 2.94 14.63 -19.03
N LEU A 105 3.05 13.34 -18.72
CA LEU A 105 2.02 12.35 -19.06
C LEU A 105 0.65 12.71 -18.46
N TYR A 106 0.62 13.29 -17.26
CA TYR A 106 -0.60 13.76 -16.62
C TYR A 106 -1.15 15.02 -17.31
N LYS A 107 -0.29 16.02 -17.60
CA LYS A 107 -0.67 17.26 -18.32
C LYS A 107 -1.27 16.95 -19.69
N LEU A 108 -0.65 16.03 -20.43
CA LEU A 108 -1.12 15.57 -21.75
C LEU A 108 -2.36 14.66 -21.68
N ARG A 109 -2.92 14.41 -20.49
CA ARG A 109 -4.05 13.51 -20.24
C ARG A 109 -3.83 12.09 -20.79
N LYS A 110 -2.57 11.63 -20.82
CA LYS A 110 -2.19 10.30 -21.28
C LYS A 110 -2.05 9.29 -20.14
N ALA A 111 -1.89 9.79 -18.91
CA ALA A 111 -1.87 9.00 -17.69
C ALA A 111 -2.68 9.69 -16.57
N PRO A 112 -3.16 8.93 -15.56
CA PRO A 112 -3.78 9.48 -14.34
C PRO A 112 -2.77 10.29 -13.52
N TYR A 113 -3.20 10.82 -12.37
CA TYR A 113 -2.32 11.59 -11.49
C TYR A 113 -1.05 10.83 -11.10
N ILE A 114 0.03 11.58 -10.89
CA ILE A 114 1.43 11.12 -10.82
C ILE A 114 1.63 9.88 -9.93
N HIS A 115 1.00 9.83 -8.75
CA HIS A 115 1.19 8.73 -7.80
C HIS A 115 0.64 7.37 -8.27
N ARG A 116 -0.28 7.35 -9.24
CA ARG A 116 -0.75 6.10 -9.87
C ARG A 116 0.23 5.56 -10.92
N GLN A 117 1.17 6.38 -11.35
CA GLN A 117 2.04 6.04 -12.47
C GLN A 117 3.30 5.29 -11.98
N SER A 118 3.51 4.08 -12.49
CA SER A 118 4.76 3.33 -12.35
C SER A 118 5.44 3.22 -13.71
N LEU A 119 6.59 3.90 -13.85
CA LEU A 119 7.44 3.80 -15.03
C LEU A 119 8.57 2.78 -14.78
N ARG A 120 8.91 2.01 -15.81
CA ARG A 120 9.86 0.88 -15.74
C ARG A 120 10.68 0.79 -17.02
N LEU A 121 11.91 0.29 -16.93
CA LEU A 121 12.74 -0.02 -18.10
C LEU A 121 12.28 -1.28 -18.85
N ASN A 122 11.66 -2.22 -18.12
CA ASN A 122 11.16 -3.49 -18.66
C ASN A 122 9.72 -3.72 -18.16
N PRO A 123 8.85 -4.43 -18.90
CA PRO A 123 7.46 -4.68 -18.48
C PRO A 123 7.35 -5.29 -17.07
N LYS A 124 8.24 -6.25 -16.77
CA LYS A 124 8.33 -6.94 -15.48
C LYS A 124 9.42 -6.37 -14.55
N GLY A 125 10.04 -5.24 -14.93
CA GLY A 125 11.12 -4.62 -14.18
C GLY A 125 10.65 -3.91 -12.90
N LYS A 126 11.64 -3.48 -12.09
CA LYS A 126 11.41 -2.64 -10.92
C LYS A 126 10.91 -1.25 -11.35
N ALA A 127 10.06 -0.65 -10.51
CA ALA A 127 9.66 0.74 -10.68
C ALA A 127 10.86 1.69 -10.51
N LEU A 128 10.95 2.68 -11.40
CA LEU A 128 11.95 3.72 -11.37
C LEU A 128 11.67 4.73 -10.25
N SER A 129 12.73 5.31 -9.67
CA SER A 129 12.62 6.38 -8.68
C SER A 129 12.23 7.67 -9.38
N ASP A 130 11.45 8.51 -8.70
CA ASP A 130 11.06 9.83 -9.21
C ASP A 130 12.27 10.77 -9.40
N SER A 131 13.36 10.51 -8.68
CA SER A 131 14.63 11.25 -8.77
C SER A 131 15.57 10.77 -9.89
N ASP A 132 15.31 9.60 -10.49
CA ASP A 132 16.17 9.09 -11.55
C ASP A 132 16.04 9.99 -12.78
N THR A 133 17.16 10.26 -13.46
CA THR A 133 17.19 11.02 -14.72
C THR A 133 17.31 10.08 -15.91
N LEU A 134 16.85 10.51 -17.09
CA LEU A 134 17.05 9.75 -18.32
C LEU A 134 18.53 9.37 -18.56
N GLN A 135 19.45 10.30 -18.26
CA GLN A 135 20.89 10.06 -18.33
C GLN A 135 21.35 8.97 -17.36
N SER A 136 20.91 8.99 -16.10
CA SER A 136 21.26 7.98 -15.09
C SER A 136 20.74 6.58 -15.44
N LEU A 137 19.70 6.51 -16.27
CA LEU A 137 19.07 5.28 -16.75
C LEU A 137 19.57 4.86 -18.13
N SER A 138 20.54 5.57 -18.70
CA SER A 138 21.09 5.34 -20.04
C SER A 138 20.01 5.31 -21.14
N ILE A 139 18.98 6.15 -21.00
CA ILE A 139 17.91 6.30 -21.99
C ILE A 139 18.31 7.39 -22.99
N SER A 140 18.57 6.98 -24.23
CA SER A 140 18.84 7.86 -25.36
C SER A 140 17.59 8.08 -26.23
N ASP A 141 17.75 8.83 -27.33
CA ASP A 141 16.67 9.03 -28.30
C ASP A 141 16.13 7.69 -28.83
N GLY A 142 14.80 7.59 -28.92
CA GLY A 142 14.09 6.34 -29.22
C GLY A 142 13.98 5.34 -28.06
N GLY A 143 14.54 5.66 -26.88
CA GLY A 143 14.42 4.84 -25.68
C GLY A 143 12.97 4.66 -25.21
N LYS A 144 12.66 3.48 -24.67
CA LYS A 144 11.29 3.10 -24.28
C LYS A 144 11.14 2.98 -22.76
N LEU A 145 10.03 3.50 -22.26
CA LEU A 145 9.59 3.31 -20.88
C LEU A 145 8.25 2.57 -20.87
N TYR A 146 8.10 1.63 -19.95
CA TYR A 146 6.86 0.89 -19.74
C TYR A 146 6.06 1.54 -18.63
N TYR A 147 4.83 1.91 -18.96
CA TYR A 147 3.86 2.46 -18.02
C TYR A 147 2.99 1.36 -17.42
N LYS A 148 2.82 1.40 -16.10
CA LYS A 148 1.85 0.60 -15.35
C LYS A 148 1.02 1.50 -14.44
N ASP A 149 -0.30 1.39 -14.56
CA ASP A 149 -1.22 1.98 -13.60
C ASP A 149 -1.27 1.14 -12.32
N LEU A 150 -1.04 1.77 -11.16
CA LEU A 150 -1.07 1.13 -9.85
C LEU A 150 -2.49 1.03 -9.25
N GLY A 151 -3.49 1.62 -9.90
CA GLY A 151 -4.85 1.76 -9.36
C GLY A 151 -4.93 2.83 -8.26
N PRO A 152 -6.08 3.02 -7.60
CA PRO A 152 -6.26 4.04 -6.57
C PRO A 152 -5.19 3.99 -5.48
N GLN A 153 -4.54 5.13 -5.23
CA GLN A 153 -3.47 5.28 -4.24
C GLN A 153 -3.91 6.20 -3.10
N ILE A 154 -3.31 5.98 -1.93
CA ILE A 154 -3.47 6.81 -0.74
C ILE A 154 -2.10 7.14 -0.15
N SER A 155 -1.92 8.34 0.40
CA SER A 155 -0.64 8.74 0.99
C SER A 155 -0.31 7.92 2.23
N TRP A 156 0.97 7.55 2.41
CA TRP A 156 1.39 6.82 3.61
C TRP A 156 1.07 7.57 4.90
N LYS A 157 1.17 8.91 4.89
CA LYS A 157 0.79 9.74 6.03
C LYS A 157 -0.68 9.53 6.39
N THR A 158 -1.58 9.62 5.41
CA THR A 158 -3.02 9.39 5.64
C THR A 158 -3.30 7.97 6.11
N VAL A 159 -2.62 6.97 5.55
CA VAL A 159 -2.76 5.57 5.98
C VAL A 159 -2.46 5.42 7.45
N PHE A 160 -1.29 5.85 7.91
CA PHE A 160 -0.92 5.72 9.32
C PHE A 160 -1.84 6.52 10.24
N LEU A 161 -2.31 7.69 9.81
CA LEU A 161 -3.29 8.46 10.60
C LEU A 161 -4.60 7.68 10.78
N VAL A 162 -5.18 7.12 9.72
CA VAL A 162 -6.43 6.36 9.82
C VAL A 162 -6.22 5.04 10.56
N GLU A 163 -5.10 4.36 10.28
CA GLU A 163 -4.71 3.11 10.93
C GLU A 163 -4.61 3.26 12.46
N TYR A 164 -4.04 4.37 12.94
CA TYR A 164 -3.84 4.64 14.37
C TYR A 164 -4.97 5.41 15.05
N ALA A 165 -5.78 6.17 14.31
CA ALA A 165 -6.93 6.88 14.87
C ALA A 165 -8.02 5.92 15.36
N GLY A 166 -8.26 4.83 14.64
CA GLY A 166 -9.26 3.83 15.03
C GLY A 166 -8.99 3.19 16.38
N PRO A 167 -7.80 2.58 16.62
CA PRO A 167 -7.47 1.99 17.91
C PRO A 167 -7.54 2.97 19.07
N LEU A 168 -7.19 4.25 18.86
CA LEU A 168 -7.34 5.29 19.86
C LEU A 168 -8.82 5.53 20.18
N PHE A 169 -9.63 5.80 19.16
CA PHE A 169 -11.04 6.12 19.33
C PHE A 169 -11.84 4.93 19.89
N LEU A 170 -11.70 3.76 19.27
CA LEU A 170 -12.47 2.56 19.62
C LEU A 170 -12.14 2.06 21.03
N TYR A 171 -10.88 2.08 21.45
CA TYR A 171 -10.52 1.67 22.81
C TYR A 171 -11.12 2.61 23.85
N ILE A 172 -11.01 3.93 23.66
CA ILE A 172 -11.56 4.92 24.59
C ILE A 172 -13.09 4.85 24.63
N TRP A 173 -13.74 4.62 23.49
CA TRP A 173 -15.19 4.41 23.43
C TRP A 173 -15.62 3.16 24.21
N ILE A 174 -14.95 2.02 24.02
CA ILE A 174 -15.26 0.78 24.74
C ILE A 174 -14.93 0.90 26.24
N TYR A 175 -13.89 1.64 26.60
CA TYR A 175 -13.53 1.95 27.99
C TYR A 175 -14.67 2.65 28.76
N GLN A 176 -15.54 3.42 28.09
CA GLN A 176 -16.73 4.02 28.70
C GLN A 176 -17.80 2.99 29.09
N ARG A 177 -17.59 1.70 28.78
CA ARG A 177 -18.50 0.58 29.00
C ARG A 177 -19.91 0.84 28.48
N PRO A 178 -20.09 1.21 27.20
CA PRO A 178 -21.43 1.45 26.68
C PRO A 178 -22.22 0.13 26.65
N TRP A 179 -23.54 0.24 26.86
CA TRP A 179 -24.46 -0.89 27.01
C TRP A 179 -24.38 -1.91 25.86
N ILE A 180 -24.04 -1.47 24.65
CA ILE A 180 -23.94 -2.34 23.47
C ILE A 180 -22.87 -3.44 23.62
N PHE A 181 -21.83 -3.22 24.42
CA PHE A 181 -20.77 -4.22 24.62
C PHE A 181 -20.96 -5.03 25.91
N TYR A 182 -21.56 -4.44 26.95
CA TYR A 182 -21.54 -5.03 28.30
C TYR A 182 -22.92 -5.20 28.94
N GLY A 183 -24.00 -4.83 28.26
CA GLY A 183 -25.34 -4.76 28.83
C GLY A 183 -25.44 -3.68 29.92
N ASP A 184 -26.39 -3.84 30.84
CA ASP A 184 -26.52 -2.96 31.99
C ASP A 184 -25.47 -3.31 33.06
N ALA A 185 -24.24 -2.88 32.79
CA ALA A 185 -23.07 -3.14 33.62
C ALA A 185 -22.94 -2.16 34.81
N GLY A 186 -24.03 -1.50 35.20
CA GLY A 186 -24.09 -0.41 36.19
C GLY A 186 -23.22 -0.62 37.42
N ALA A 187 -22.67 0.49 37.95
CA ALA A 187 -21.84 0.65 39.16
C ALA A 187 -20.70 -0.38 39.42
N SER A 188 -20.42 -1.29 38.48
CA SER A 188 -19.38 -2.31 38.63
C SER A 188 -18.02 -1.66 38.88
N LYS A 189 -17.37 -2.05 39.98
CA LYS A 189 -16.08 -1.47 40.39
C LYS A 189 -15.07 -1.60 39.25
N ILE A 190 -14.46 -0.49 38.87
CA ILE A 190 -13.39 -0.47 37.87
C ILE A 190 -12.06 -0.56 38.61
N HIS A 191 -11.24 -1.54 38.24
CA HIS A 191 -9.90 -1.68 38.81
C HIS A 191 -8.96 -0.58 38.25
N ASN A 192 -8.02 -0.09 39.07
CA ASN A 192 -7.01 0.89 38.65
C ASN A 192 -6.22 0.46 37.40
N VAL A 193 -6.02 -0.85 37.22
CA VAL A 193 -5.38 -1.42 36.04
C VAL A 193 -6.12 -1.07 34.74
N VAL A 194 -7.45 -1.01 34.78
CA VAL A 194 -8.29 -0.67 33.62
C VAL A 194 -8.10 0.79 33.23
N HIS A 195 -8.13 1.70 34.21
CA HIS A 195 -7.83 3.12 33.99
C HIS A 195 -6.41 3.32 33.43
N THR A 196 -5.44 2.64 34.03
CA THR A 196 -4.04 2.68 33.57
C THR A 196 -3.89 2.14 32.16
N ALA A 197 -4.57 1.04 31.82
CA ALA A 197 -4.55 0.44 30.50
C ALA A 197 -5.14 1.38 29.44
N ALA A 198 -6.24 2.06 29.74
CA ALA A 198 -6.81 3.08 28.85
C ALA A 198 -5.85 4.25 28.63
N VAL A 199 -5.17 4.71 29.67
CA VAL A 199 -4.13 5.76 29.56
C VAL A 199 -2.95 5.27 28.73
N CYS A 200 -2.38 4.09 29.02
CA CYS A 200 -1.27 3.52 28.28
C CYS A 200 -1.60 3.33 26.79
N TRP A 201 -2.76 2.76 26.49
CA TRP A 201 -3.23 2.57 25.12
C TRP A 201 -3.43 3.91 24.40
N GLY A 202 -4.10 4.85 25.07
CA GLY A 202 -4.37 6.18 24.55
C GLY A 202 -3.08 6.95 24.26
N VAL A 203 -2.16 6.98 25.22
CA VAL A 203 -0.84 7.64 25.08
C VAL A 203 -0.04 7.01 23.95
N HIS A 204 -0.01 5.68 23.83
CA HIS A 204 0.69 5.00 22.76
C HIS A 204 0.14 5.44 21.39
N TYR A 205 -1.16 5.30 21.14
CA TYR A 205 -1.70 5.65 19.82
C TYR A 205 -1.71 7.16 19.54
N ALA A 206 -1.87 8.00 20.56
CA ALA A 206 -1.68 9.44 20.43
C ALA A 206 -0.23 9.77 20.02
N LYS A 207 0.76 9.15 20.68
CA LYS A 207 2.18 9.25 20.29
C LYS A 207 2.39 8.82 18.84
N ARG A 208 1.85 7.67 18.41
CA ARG A 208 1.96 7.17 17.03
C ARG A 208 1.35 8.15 16.00
N LEU A 209 0.23 8.78 16.32
CA LEU A 209 -0.37 9.83 15.49
C LEU A 209 0.52 11.07 15.40
N LEU A 210 1.01 11.58 16.53
CA LEU A 210 1.90 12.73 16.58
C LEU A 210 3.23 12.46 15.86
N GLU A 211 3.82 11.27 16.05
CA GLU A 211 5.00 10.83 15.31
C GLU A 211 4.75 10.82 13.80
N THR A 212 3.57 10.36 13.36
CA THR A 212 3.18 10.36 11.95
C THR A 212 3.05 11.77 11.38
N LEU A 213 2.58 12.73 12.17
CA LEU A 213 2.43 14.12 11.76
C LEU A 213 3.76 14.88 11.73
N PHE A 214 4.60 14.68 12.75
CA PHE A 214 5.71 15.58 13.06
C PHE A 214 7.10 14.94 12.99
N VAL A 215 7.21 13.61 13.11
CA VAL A 215 8.50 12.90 13.21
C VAL A 215 8.82 12.12 11.93
N HIS A 216 7.88 11.29 11.46
CA HIS A 216 8.13 10.37 10.35
C HIS A 216 8.39 11.08 9.02
N ARG A 217 9.38 10.56 8.27
CA ARG A 217 9.67 10.94 6.88
C ARG A 217 9.57 9.73 5.99
N PHE A 218 8.49 9.64 5.21
CA PHE A 218 8.19 8.50 4.35
C PHE A 218 9.04 8.54 3.07
N SER A 219 9.63 7.41 2.70
CA SER A 219 10.42 7.28 1.46
C SER A 219 9.57 6.98 0.24
N HIS A 220 8.40 6.37 0.42
CA HIS A 220 7.39 6.20 -0.61
C HIS A 220 6.25 7.19 -0.37
N ALA A 221 5.70 7.76 -1.44
CA ALA A 221 4.62 8.71 -1.33
C ALA A 221 3.28 8.05 -0.97
N THR A 222 2.98 6.89 -1.57
CA THR A 222 1.66 6.25 -1.49
C THR A 222 1.70 4.73 -1.36
N MET A 223 0.55 4.16 -1.04
CA MET A 223 0.25 2.74 -1.14
C MET A 223 -1.11 2.48 -1.83
N PRO A 224 -1.36 1.25 -2.33
CA PRO A 224 -2.66 0.89 -2.87
C PRO A 224 -3.79 1.00 -1.84
N LEU A 225 -4.88 1.68 -2.20
CA LEU A 225 -5.99 1.98 -1.28
C LEU A 225 -6.59 0.73 -0.64
N ARG A 226 -6.72 -0.38 -1.38
CA ARG A 226 -7.24 -1.65 -0.85
C ARG A 226 -6.49 -2.19 0.37
N ASN A 227 -5.20 -1.85 0.51
CA ASN A 227 -4.41 -2.30 1.66
C ASN A 227 -4.78 -1.53 2.94
N LEU A 228 -5.40 -0.34 2.82
CA LEU A 228 -5.85 0.45 3.97
C LEU A 228 -6.84 -0.34 4.80
N PHE A 229 -7.83 -0.96 4.15
CA PHE A 229 -8.85 -1.75 4.82
C PHE A 229 -8.24 -2.93 5.56
N LYS A 230 -7.29 -3.66 4.95
CA LYS A 230 -6.59 -4.77 5.61
C LYS A 230 -5.86 -4.31 6.88
N ASN A 231 -5.10 -3.22 6.77
CA ASN A 231 -4.36 -2.66 7.89
C ASN A 231 -5.30 -2.18 9.01
N CYS A 232 -6.34 -1.41 8.66
CA CYS A 232 -7.30 -0.90 9.64
C CYS A 232 -8.05 -2.03 10.30
N SER A 233 -8.55 -3.02 9.55
CA SER A 233 -9.22 -4.19 10.12
C SER A 233 -8.35 -4.89 11.17
N TYR A 234 -7.07 -5.11 10.89
CA TYR A 234 -6.16 -5.71 11.88
C TYR A 234 -6.10 -4.89 13.17
N TYR A 235 -5.71 -3.61 13.09
CA TYR A 235 -5.52 -2.80 14.30
C TYR A 235 -6.83 -2.49 15.03
N TRP A 236 -7.90 -2.21 14.31
CA TRP A 236 -9.18 -1.81 14.89
C TRP A 236 -9.86 -2.99 15.57
N LEU A 237 -9.84 -4.18 14.95
CA LEU A 237 -10.43 -5.38 15.56
C LEU A 237 -9.64 -5.81 16.79
N PHE A 238 -8.29 -5.79 16.75
CA PHE A 238 -7.49 -6.07 17.94
C PHE A 238 -7.72 -5.04 19.04
N ALA A 239 -7.83 -3.75 18.70
CA ALA A 239 -8.15 -2.71 19.67
C ALA A 239 -9.49 -2.98 20.37
N MET A 240 -10.54 -3.30 19.61
CA MET A 240 -11.83 -3.65 20.19
C MET A 240 -11.76 -4.94 21.01
N TYR A 241 -11.05 -5.97 20.55
CA TYR A 241 -10.94 -7.24 21.25
C TYR A 241 -10.21 -7.11 22.59
N VAL A 242 -9.10 -6.36 22.63
CA VAL A 242 -8.37 -6.07 23.86
C VAL A 242 -9.18 -5.16 24.77
N ALA A 243 -9.75 -4.06 24.23
CA ALA A 243 -10.57 -3.14 25.00
C ALA A 243 -11.76 -3.86 25.62
N TYR A 244 -12.42 -4.76 24.88
CA TYR A 244 -13.56 -5.51 25.38
C TYR A 244 -13.21 -6.25 26.67
N HIS A 245 -12.13 -7.02 26.66
CA HIS A 245 -11.74 -7.89 27.78
C HIS A 245 -11.14 -7.12 28.95
N VAL A 246 -10.25 -6.15 28.69
CA VAL A 246 -9.62 -5.36 29.75
C VAL A 246 -10.66 -4.49 30.47
N ASN A 247 -11.64 -3.97 29.74
CA ASN A 247 -12.68 -3.13 30.32
C ASN A 247 -13.91 -3.93 30.78
N HIS A 248 -13.93 -5.26 30.64
CA HIS A 248 -15.11 -6.06 31.00
C HIS A 248 -15.46 -5.93 32.50
N PRO A 249 -16.75 -5.91 32.90
CA PRO A 249 -17.14 -5.86 34.32
C PRO A 249 -16.60 -7.00 35.18
N LEU A 250 -16.39 -8.17 34.56
CA LEU A 250 -15.82 -9.36 35.20
C LEU A 250 -14.29 -9.45 35.12
N TYR A 251 -13.61 -8.36 34.72
CA TYR A 251 -12.16 -8.34 34.63
C TYR A 251 -11.52 -8.53 36.01
N THR A 252 -10.56 -9.45 36.10
CA THR A 252 -9.78 -9.72 37.31
C THR A 252 -8.40 -9.08 37.20
N ALA A 253 -8.10 -8.14 38.10
CA ALA A 253 -6.81 -7.47 38.12
C ALA A 253 -5.69 -8.42 38.63
N PRO A 254 -4.47 -8.33 38.07
CA PRO A 254 -3.32 -9.07 38.58
C PRO A 254 -2.82 -8.53 39.92
N SER A 255 -1.81 -9.20 40.49
CA SER A 255 -1.12 -8.72 41.69
C SER A 255 -0.48 -7.35 41.47
N GLN A 256 -0.33 -6.57 42.55
CA GLN A 256 0.26 -5.23 42.50
C GLN A 256 1.68 -5.24 41.91
N CYS A 257 2.49 -6.25 42.25
CA CYS A 257 3.84 -6.41 41.72
C CYS A 257 3.83 -6.59 40.19
N GLN A 258 2.99 -7.51 39.69
CA GLN A 258 2.86 -7.76 38.25
C GLN A 258 2.37 -6.51 37.50
N TYR A 259 1.37 -5.82 38.05
CA TYR A 259 0.87 -4.56 37.52
C TYR A 259 1.99 -3.51 37.38
N LEU A 260 2.78 -3.27 38.43
CA LEU A 260 3.85 -2.27 38.44
C LEU A 260 5.01 -2.64 37.49
N VAL A 261 5.42 -3.91 37.47
CA VAL A 261 6.47 -4.40 36.55
C VAL A 261 6.04 -4.22 35.09
N GLY A 262 4.80 -4.58 34.77
CA GLY A 262 4.24 -4.41 33.43
C GLY A 262 4.19 -2.93 33.01
N LEU A 263 3.71 -2.06 33.90
CA LEU A 263 3.63 -0.61 33.66
C LEU A 263 5.00 0.02 33.45
N ALA A 264 5.98 -0.29 34.30
CA ALA A 264 7.34 0.21 34.18
C ALA A 264 7.99 -0.25 32.86
N THR A 265 7.80 -1.52 32.51
CA THR A 265 8.28 -2.08 31.23
C THR A 265 7.66 -1.35 30.04
N PHE A 266 6.34 -1.14 30.06
CA PHE A 266 5.61 -0.40 29.04
C PHE A 266 6.18 1.02 28.87
N ALA A 267 6.27 1.78 29.97
CA ALA A 267 6.73 3.16 29.93
C ALA A 267 8.17 3.30 29.42
N LEU A 268 9.09 2.46 29.90
CA LEU A 268 10.49 2.47 29.44
C LEU A 268 10.59 2.17 27.94
N CYS A 269 9.81 1.21 27.46
CA CYS A 269 9.79 0.83 26.05
C CYS A 269 9.13 1.90 25.17
N GLU A 270 8.09 2.58 25.63
CA GLU A 270 7.47 3.69 24.89
C GLU A 270 8.45 4.86 24.67
N VAL A 271 9.22 5.22 25.71
CA VAL A 271 10.27 6.24 25.63
C VAL A 271 11.41 5.78 24.71
N GLY A 272 11.80 4.50 24.80
CA GLY A 272 12.81 3.92 23.92
C GLY A 272 12.40 3.96 22.45
N ASN A 273 11.16 3.54 22.15
CA ASN A 273 10.60 3.56 20.81
C ASN A 273 10.59 4.97 20.21
N LEU A 274 10.11 5.97 20.97
CA LEU A 274 10.14 7.38 20.53
C LEU A 274 11.57 7.88 20.29
N SER A 275 12.49 7.55 21.19
CA SER A 275 13.90 7.91 21.08
C SER A 275 14.52 7.38 19.78
N ILE A 276 14.20 6.14 19.40
CA ILE A 276 14.63 5.57 18.12
C ILE A 276 13.98 6.29 16.94
N HIS A 277 12.67 6.60 16.98
CA HIS A 277 12.01 7.31 15.88
C HIS A 277 12.61 8.70 15.63
N ILE A 278 12.94 9.44 16.69
CA ILE A 278 13.63 10.73 16.59
C ILE A 278 15.02 10.56 16.00
N ALA A 279 15.80 9.57 16.47
CA ALA A 279 17.12 9.28 15.90
C ALA A 279 17.03 8.94 14.41
N LEU A 280 16.08 8.09 14.01
CA LEU A 280 15.85 7.72 12.60
C LEU A 280 15.42 8.91 11.74
N ARG A 281 14.62 9.84 12.27
CA ARG A 281 14.26 11.08 11.57
C ARG A 281 15.50 11.91 11.26
N ASN A 282 16.41 12.05 12.23
CA ASN A 282 17.59 12.90 12.13
C ASN A 282 18.66 12.34 11.17
N LEU A 283 18.59 11.05 10.82
CA LEU A 283 19.47 10.46 9.79
C LEU A 283 19.21 11.02 8.38
N ARG A 284 18.02 11.58 8.14
CA ARG A 284 17.64 12.15 6.86
C ARG A 284 17.66 13.67 6.95
N PRO A 285 18.27 14.39 6.01
CA PRO A 285 18.00 15.82 5.81
C PRO A 285 16.54 16.06 5.36
N PRO A 286 15.93 17.22 5.66
CA PRO A 286 14.61 17.57 5.11
C PRO A 286 14.62 17.49 3.58
N GLY A 287 13.58 16.91 2.98
CA GLY A 287 13.46 16.76 1.52
C GLY A 287 14.32 15.65 0.89
N SER A 288 15.13 14.92 1.67
CA SER A 288 16.00 13.85 1.16
C SER A 288 15.43 12.45 1.41
N THR A 289 15.67 11.54 0.45
CA THR A 289 15.39 10.10 0.57
C THR A 289 16.64 9.26 0.85
N VAL A 290 17.80 9.90 1.09
CA VAL A 290 19.07 9.22 1.34
C VAL A 290 18.97 8.30 2.56
N ARG A 291 19.54 7.11 2.44
CA ARG A 291 19.62 6.12 3.52
C ARG A 291 21.02 6.14 4.12
N LYS A 292 21.09 6.07 5.45
CA LYS A 292 22.33 5.97 6.22
C LYS A 292 22.20 4.81 7.20
N ILE A 293 23.34 4.28 7.65
CA ILE A 293 23.39 3.28 8.71
C ILE A 293 23.03 3.97 10.04
N PRO A 294 21.98 3.53 10.75
CA PRO A 294 21.67 4.07 12.07
C PRO A 294 22.76 3.72 13.09
N VAL A 295 23.15 4.68 13.91
CA VAL A 295 24.13 4.53 15.00
C VAL A 295 23.57 5.14 16.28
N PRO A 296 24.07 4.74 17.46
CA PRO A 296 23.72 5.38 18.71
C PRO A 296 24.01 6.88 18.70
N THR A 297 23.23 7.60 19.50
CA THR A 297 23.35 9.03 19.80
C THR A 297 23.68 9.22 21.28
N SER A 298 23.70 10.45 21.78
CA SER A 298 23.83 10.73 23.21
C SER A 298 22.65 10.20 24.05
N ASN A 299 21.49 9.93 23.45
CA ASN A 299 20.37 9.34 24.16
C ASN A 299 20.62 7.85 24.43
N PRO A 300 20.59 7.37 25.69
CA PRO A 300 20.94 6.01 26.07
C PRO A 300 20.04 4.94 25.43
N PHE A 301 18.77 5.25 25.16
CA PHE A 301 17.85 4.31 24.49
C PHE A 301 18.30 3.99 23.05
N THR A 302 19.12 4.85 22.45
CA THR A 302 19.66 4.61 21.10
C THR A 302 20.88 3.68 21.08
N ALA A 303 21.45 3.35 22.25
CA ALA A 303 22.55 2.38 22.35
C ALA A 303 22.18 1.01 21.78
N LEU A 304 20.88 0.68 21.74
CA LEU A 304 20.37 -0.57 21.19
C LEU A 304 20.68 -0.73 19.69
N PHE A 305 20.99 0.35 18.96
CA PHE A 305 21.52 0.26 17.58
C PHE A 305 22.85 -0.50 17.49
N ASN A 306 23.61 -0.62 18.57
CA ASN A 306 24.82 -1.45 18.57
C ASN A 306 24.50 -2.94 18.42
N LEU A 307 23.32 -3.37 18.88
CA LEU A 307 22.94 -4.77 18.98
C LEU A 307 21.98 -5.19 17.88
N VAL A 308 21.02 -4.33 17.50
CA VAL A 308 19.96 -4.65 16.54
C VAL A 308 19.75 -3.57 15.49
N SER A 309 19.17 -3.97 14.37
CA SER A 309 18.93 -3.13 13.21
C SER A 309 17.69 -2.26 13.35
N CYS A 310 16.66 -2.81 14.00
CA CYS A 310 15.36 -2.19 14.15
C CYS A 310 14.96 -2.07 15.63
N PRO A 311 15.71 -1.30 16.45
CA PRO A 311 15.42 -1.18 17.88
C PRO A 311 14.06 -0.54 18.16
N ASN A 312 13.50 0.24 17.22
CA ASN A 312 12.13 0.74 17.33
C ASN A 312 11.12 -0.41 17.43
N TYR A 313 11.31 -1.48 16.65
CA TYR A 313 10.46 -2.68 16.74
C TYR A 313 10.72 -3.48 18.01
N THR A 314 11.99 -3.54 18.48
CA THR A 314 12.31 -4.18 19.76
C THR A 314 11.57 -3.52 20.92
N TYR A 315 11.65 -2.18 20.99
CA TYR A 315 10.93 -1.42 22.00
C TYR A 315 9.41 -1.51 21.84
N GLU A 316 8.89 -1.47 20.61
CA GLU A 316 7.46 -1.66 20.35
C GLU A 316 6.95 -3.00 20.92
N VAL A 317 7.65 -4.11 20.63
CA VAL A 317 7.32 -5.43 21.19
C VAL A 317 7.43 -5.40 22.72
N GLY A 318 8.47 -4.78 23.27
CA GLY A 318 8.64 -4.61 24.72
C GLY A 318 7.50 -3.84 25.38
N SER A 319 6.99 -2.78 24.74
CA SER A 319 5.81 -2.04 25.20
C SER A 319 4.63 -3.00 25.35
N TRP A 320 4.31 -3.76 24.30
CA TRP A 320 3.14 -4.64 24.30
C TRP A 320 3.29 -5.87 25.21
N ILE A 321 4.51 -6.36 25.43
CA ILE A 321 4.81 -7.33 26.50
C ILE A 321 4.50 -6.71 27.87
N GLY A 322 4.99 -5.50 28.14
CA GLY A 322 4.70 -4.76 29.37
C GLY A 322 3.19 -4.57 29.58
N PHE A 323 2.46 -4.16 28.53
CA PHE A 323 1.00 -4.01 28.58
C PHE A 323 0.29 -5.35 28.88
N THR A 324 0.74 -6.44 28.28
CA THR A 324 0.19 -7.78 28.50
C THR A 324 0.41 -8.24 29.94
N ILE A 325 1.61 -8.04 30.49
CA ILE A 325 1.92 -8.34 31.89
C ILE A 325 1.06 -7.48 32.83
N MET A 326 1.00 -6.17 32.57
CA MET A 326 0.26 -5.19 33.36
C MET A 326 -1.24 -5.53 33.45
N THR A 327 -1.82 -5.95 32.33
CA THR A 327 -3.26 -6.25 32.23
C THR A 327 -3.59 -7.72 32.49
N SER A 328 -2.60 -8.61 32.47
CA SER A 328 -2.79 -10.07 32.56
C SER A 328 -3.89 -10.60 31.61
N CYS A 329 -3.97 -10.01 30.41
CA CYS A 329 -5.08 -10.23 29.48
C CYS A 329 -4.62 -11.01 28.25
N LEU A 330 -5.19 -12.20 28.02
CA LEU A 330 -4.82 -13.06 26.89
C LEU A 330 -4.96 -12.37 25.51
N PRO A 331 -6.06 -11.66 25.20
CA PRO A 331 -6.17 -10.85 23.98
C PRO A 331 -5.00 -9.88 23.75
N ALA A 332 -4.46 -9.25 24.80
CA ALA A 332 -3.31 -8.36 24.68
C ALA A 332 -2.04 -9.14 24.31
N GLY A 333 -1.89 -10.35 24.86
CA GLY A 333 -0.81 -11.28 24.49
C GLY A 333 -0.90 -11.73 23.03
N LEU A 334 -2.10 -12.05 22.54
CA LEU A 334 -2.32 -12.41 21.13
C LEU A 334 -2.00 -11.25 20.18
N PHE A 335 -2.41 -10.04 20.54
CA PHE A 335 -2.05 -8.82 19.81
C PHE A 335 -0.53 -8.63 19.76
N THR A 336 0.13 -8.76 20.91
CA THR A 336 1.59 -8.66 21.06
C THR A 336 2.30 -9.68 20.16
N PHE A 337 1.86 -10.94 20.18
CA PHE A 337 2.46 -12.01 19.39
C PHE A 337 2.30 -11.76 17.88
N ALA A 338 1.09 -11.42 17.43
CA ALA A 338 0.83 -11.13 16.02
C ALA A 338 1.65 -9.93 15.53
N GLY A 339 1.74 -8.87 16.34
CA GLY A 339 2.56 -7.69 16.04
C GLY A 339 4.05 -8.01 16.00
N ALA A 340 4.55 -8.76 16.99
CA ALA A 340 5.95 -9.19 17.05
C ALA A 340 6.35 -10.04 15.85
N TYR A 341 5.49 -10.98 15.42
CA TYR A 341 5.71 -11.79 14.24
C TYR A 341 5.84 -10.92 12.97
N GLN A 342 4.88 -10.02 12.76
CA GLN A 342 4.89 -9.13 11.58
C GLN A 342 6.10 -8.18 11.58
N MET A 343 6.44 -7.59 12.72
CA MET A 343 7.60 -6.72 12.86
C MET A 343 8.92 -7.47 12.67
N THR A 344 8.99 -8.74 13.07
CA THR A 344 10.17 -9.59 12.84
C THR A 344 10.42 -9.82 11.36
N ILE A 345 9.37 -10.11 10.57
CA ILE A 345 9.48 -10.23 9.10
C ILE A 345 10.03 -8.93 8.49
N TRP A 346 9.50 -7.79 8.91
CA TRP A 346 9.97 -6.48 8.43
C TRP A 346 11.40 -6.18 8.86
N ALA A 347 11.77 -6.52 10.09
CA ALA A 347 13.11 -6.33 10.62
C ALA A 347 14.14 -7.14 9.84
N LEU A 348 13.85 -8.42 9.55
CA LEU A 348 14.70 -9.30 8.75
C LEU A 348 14.90 -8.75 7.33
N GLY A 349 13.82 -8.28 6.70
CA GLY A 349 13.88 -7.62 5.40
C GLY A 349 14.78 -6.38 5.41
N LYS A 350 14.61 -5.50 6.41
CA LYS A 350 15.45 -4.30 6.59
C LYS A 350 16.91 -4.65 6.86
N HIS A 351 17.16 -5.63 7.72
CA HIS A 351 18.51 -6.08 8.06
C HIS A 351 19.25 -6.64 6.84
N LYS A 352 18.58 -7.48 6.04
CA LYS A 352 19.12 -7.99 4.78
C LYS A 352 19.40 -6.87 3.78
N ALA A 353 18.51 -5.89 3.68
CA ALA A 353 18.72 -4.72 2.82
C ALA A 353 19.95 -3.92 3.26
N TYR A 354 20.12 -3.66 4.56
CA TYR A 354 21.28 -2.95 5.07
C TYR A 354 22.61 -3.67 4.79
N LYS A 355 22.66 -4.99 5.01
CA LYS A 355 23.86 -5.80 4.70
C LYS A 355 24.23 -5.79 3.22
N LYS A 356 23.23 -5.70 2.34
CA LYS A 356 23.46 -5.62 0.88
C LYS A 356 23.87 -4.23 0.42
N GLU A 357 23.27 -3.20 1.01
CA GLU A 357 23.43 -1.81 0.58
C GLU A 357 24.70 -1.17 1.12
N PHE A 358 25.13 -1.54 2.33
CA PHE A 358 26.26 -0.91 3.01
C PHE A 358 27.36 -1.93 3.30
N SER A 359 28.50 -1.79 2.61
CA SER A 359 29.70 -2.61 2.85
C SER A 359 30.23 -2.46 4.29
N GLN A 360 30.10 -1.26 4.85
CA GLN A 360 30.54 -0.91 6.21
C GLN A 360 29.56 -1.34 7.32
N TYR A 361 28.52 -2.12 7.00
CA TYR A 361 27.46 -2.45 7.96
C TYR A 361 27.97 -3.38 9.09
N PRO A 362 27.69 -3.09 10.37
CA PRO A 362 28.19 -3.92 11.48
C PRO A 362 27.69 -5.38 11.40
N LYS A 363 28.64 -6.31 11.26
CA LYS A 363 28.34 -7.74 11.02
C LYS A 363 27.64 -8.43 12.20
N CYS A 364 27.94 -8.00 13.43
CA CYS A 364 27.42 -8.61 14.66
C CYS A 364 25.99 -8.16 15.02
N ARG A 365 25.45 -7.13 14.35
CA ARG A 365 24.06 -6.68 14.59
C ARG A 365 23.07 -7.77 14.20
N LYS A 366 22.02 -7.88 14.99
CA LYS A 366 20.84 -8.71 14.77
C LYS A 366 19.69 -7.88 14.17
N ALA A 367 18.59 -8.50 13.77
CA ALA A 367 17.48 -7.81 13.13
C ALA A 367 16.61 -7.04 14.15
N ILE A 368 16.17 -7.71 15.21
CA ILE A 368 15.17 -7.22 16.17
C ILE A 368 15.39 -7.68 17.61
N VAL A 369 15.86 -8.91 17.88
CA VAL A 369 16.12 -9.37 19.26
C VAL A 369 17.62 -9.37 19.51
N PRO A 370 18.13 -8.61 20.49
CA PRO A 370 19.56 -8.59 20.82
C PRO A 370 20.11 -9.99 21.02
N PHE A 371 21.29 -10.25 20.44
CA PHE A 371 22.03 -11.53 20.51
C PHE A 371 21.34 -12.75 19.87
N VAL A 372 20.02 -12.70 19.61
CA VAL A 372 19.24 -13.82 19.07
C VAL A 372 18.98 -13.65 17.57
N LEU A 373 18.14 -12.67 17.19
CA LEU A 373 17.52 -12.60 15.86
C LEU A 373 17.64 -11.25 15.19
#